data_AF-A0A2B8B458-F1
#
_entry.id   AF-A0A2B8B458-F1
#
_cell.length_a   1.000
_cell.length_b   1.000
_cell.length_c   1.000
_cell.angle_alpha   90.00
_cell.angle_beta   90.00
_cell.angle_gamma   90.00
#
_symmetry.space_group_name_H-M   'P 1'
#
loop_
_entity.id
_entity.type
_entity.pdbx_description
1 polymer ?
#
loop_
_entity_poly.entity_id
_entity_poly.type
_entity_poly.pdbx_seq_one_letter_code
_entity_poly.pdbx_strand_id
1 'polypeptide(L)'
;MKSGIKRRTAAAVTVMSAVTALVVASPGNSSAVPAADSLRAYGISADGTLMATFTTDRPQVLDWVRTVTGLSGDASLVGIDFRVQDKTLYGVGDKGGIYTITMPPVTEDVVVKKVSQLEVALYGTNFGVDFNPAADRLRVISDNGQNLRHNLADHSTIEDTTLTTPPATGPAKGVTAAAYTNNDLNADTATTLFDINTTTDQNVIQSPANEGKLAATGALGVDAAANAGFDIFSDLTSGKTTSVTGFAALGNGSVSKLYTVNLFTGATAAVGQFPLNITDIAVALDTN
;
A
#
# COMPACT_ATOMS: atom_id res chain seq x y z
N MET A 1 39.22 -57.31 -48.87
CA MET A 1 38.81 -58.29 -47.83
C MET A 1 37.32 -58.16 -47.60
N LYS A 2 36.60 -59.30 -47.70
CA LYS A 2 35.28 -59.65 -47.10
C LYS A 2 34.05 -58.83 -47.57
N SER A 3 33.13 -59.46 -48.32
CA SER A 3 31.89 -60.14 -47.83
C SER A 3 30.76 -59.13 -47.59
N GLY A 4 29.56 -59.17 -48.17
CA GLY A 4 28.74 -60.28 -48.63
C GLY A 4 27.38 -60.25 -47.89
N ILE A 5 26.28 -60.40 -48.64
CA ILE A 5 24.97 -60.98 -48.26
C ILE A 5 23.82 -60.06 -47.76
N LYS A 6 22.69 -60.27 -48.45
CA LYS A 6 21.30 -59.81 -48.28
C LYS A 6 20.69 -60.14 -46.90
N ARG A 7 19.79 -59.28 -46.39
CA ARG A 7 18.68 -59.63 -45.47
C ARG A 7 17.51 -58.67 -45.74
N ARG A 8 16.41 -59.12 -46.35
CA ARG A 8 15.19 -59.70 -45.75
C ARG A 8 14.51 -58.79 -44.72
N THR A 9 13.40 -58.22 -45.16
CA THR A 9 12.33 -57.54 -44.40
C THR A 9 11.71 -58.49 -43.37
N ALA A 10 11.52 -57.99 -42.15
CA ALA A 10 10.62 -58.58 -41.17
C ALA A 10 9.77 -57.44 -40.59
N ALA A 11 8.45 -57.53 -40.79
CA ALA A 11 7.47 -56.71 -40.12
C ALA A 11 7.34 -57.21 -38.66
N ALA A 12 7.50 -56.31 -37.70
CA ALA A 12 7.15 -56.56 -36.31
C ALA A 12 5.83 -55.85 -36.01
N VAL A 13 4.81 -56.66 -35.76
CA VAL A 13 3.53 -56.23 -35.19
C VAL A 13 3.76 -56.03 -33.70
N THR A 14 3.64 -54.80 -33.22
CA THR A 14 3.64 -54.50 -31.79
C THR A 14 2.19 -54.32 -31.35
N VAL A 15 1.63 -55.34 -30.70
CA VAL A 15 0.44 -55.19 -29.85
C VAL A 15 0.96 -54.96 -28.44
N MET A 16 0.71 -53.78 -27.86
CA MET A 16 0.91 -53.58 -26.44
C MET A 16 -0.14 -52.63 -25.86
N SER A 17 -0.73 -53.11 -24.79
CA SER A 17 -1.96 -52.73 -24.10
C SER A 17 -2.09 -51.24 -23.74
N ALA A 18 -3.29 -50.68 -23.96
CA ALA A 18 -3.68 -49.41 -23.36
C ALA A 18 -3.85 -49.59 -21.85
N VAL A 19 -2.91 -49.08 -21.06
CA VAL A 19 -3.08 -48.91 -19.61
C VAL A 19 -3.84 -47.60 -19.43
N THR A 20 -5.13 -47.67 -19.13
CA THR A 20 -5.87 -46.52 -18.58
C THR A 20 -5.30 -46.19 -17.21
N ALA A 21 -4.44 -45.18 -17.16
CA ALA A 21 -4.00 -44.59 -15.90
C ALA A 21 -5.20 -43.87 -15.27
N LEU A 22 -5.69 -44.40 -14.15
CA LEU A 22 -6.64 -43.71 -13.28
C LEU A 22 -5.87 -42.56 -12.62
N VAL A 23 -6.06 -41.34 -13.11
CA VAL A 23 -5.56 -40.13 -12.44
C VAL A 23 -6.38 -39.95 -11.17
N VAL A 24 -5.84 -40.37 -10.04
CA VAL A 24 -6.34 -39.96 -8.73
C VAL A 24 -6.02 -38.48 -8.60
N ALA A 25 -7.01 -37.63 -8.82
CA ALA A 25 -6.92 -36.23 -8.48
C ALA A 25 -6.79 -36.12 -6.96
N SER A 26 -5.57 -35.92 -6.47
CA SER A 26 -5.37 -35.46 -5.10
C SER A 26 -6.15 -34.15 -4.94
N PRO A 27 -7.01 -34.00 -3.92
CA PRO A 27 -7.62 -32.71 -3.64
C PRO A 27 -6.48 -31.71 -3.43
N GLY A 28 -6.41 -30.70 -4.30
CA GLY A 28 -5.43 -29.64 -4.16
C GLY A 28 -5.61 -29.02 -2.78
N ASN A 29 -4.53 -28.96 -2.01
CA ASN A 29 -4.45 -28.10 -0.84
C ASN A 29 -4.78 -26.68 -1.30
N SER A 30 -6.02 -26.26 -1.12
CA SER A 30 -6.36 -24.85 -1.13
C SER A 30 -5.63 -24.28 0.06
N SER A 31 -4.47 -23.66 -0.18
CA SER A 31 -3.83 -22.81 0.81
C SER A 31 -4.86 -21.74 1.13
N ALA A 32 -5.52 -21.88 2.28
CA ALA A 32 -6.32 -20.81 2.82
C ALA A 32 -5.40 -19.59 2.90
N VAL A 33 -5.78 -18.51 2.22
CA VAL A 33 -5.15 -17.22 2.43
C VAL A 33 -5.23 -16.97 3.93
N PRO A 34 -4.11 -16.71 4.64
CA PRO A 34 -4.19 -16.39 6.05
C PRO A 34 -5.18 -15.24 6.22
N ALA A 35 -6.15 -15.41 7.13
CA ALA A 35 -7.07 -14.35 7.47
C ALA A 35 -6.23 -13.14 7.92
N ALA A 36 -6.54 -11.95 7.40
CA ALA A 36 -5.91 -10.73 7.88
C ALA A 36 -6.14 -10.62 9.40
N ASP A 37 -5.13 -10.18 10.13
CA ASP A 37 -5.28 -9.89 11.56
C ASP A 37 -6.40 -8.86 11.77
N SER A 38 -7.09 -8.93 12.90
CA SER A 38 -8.15 -7.98 13.26
C SER A 38 -7.54 -6.71 13.86
N LEU A 39 -6.89 -5.90 13.03
CA LEU A 39 -6.27 -4.64 13.41
C LEU A 39 -7.25 -3.49 13.23
N ARG A 40 -7.20 -2.50 14.13
CA ARG A 40 -7.97 -1.27 13.99
C ARG A 40 -7.37 -0.44 12.84
N ALA A 41 -8.21 0.01 11.90
CA ALA A 41 -7.79 0.88 10.82
C ALA A 41 -8.79 2.01 10.56
N TYR A 42 -8.32 3.01 9.83
CA TYR A 42 -9.06 4.20 9.44
C TYR A 42 -8.90 4.41 7.95
N GLY A 43 -9.85 5.09 7.32
CA GLY A 43 -9.72 5.47 5.93
C GLY A 43 -10.54 6.72 5.59
N ILE A 44 -10.16 7.38 4.50
CA ILE A 44 -10.89 8.52 3.94
C ILE A 44 -11.62 8.12 2.64
N SER A 45 -12.78 8.74 2.41
CA SER A 45 -13.52 8.59 1.16
C SER A 45 -12.75 9.19 -0.02
N ALA A 46 -13.11 8.78 -1.24
CA ALA A 46 -12.53 9.28 -2.48
C ALA A 46 -12.55 10.81 -2.66
N ASP A 47 -13.52 11.50 -2.05
CA ASP A 47 -13.61 12.96 -2.06
C ASP A 47 -12.92 13.62 -0.85
N GLY A 48 -12.32 12.82 0.04
CA GLY A 48 -11.59 13.27 1.22
C GLY A 48 -12.44 13.97 2.28
N THR A 49 -13.77 13.90 2.19
CA THR A 49 -14.70 14.62 3.09
C THR A 49 -15.25 13.76 4.22
N LEU A 50 -15.18 12.43 4.09
CA LEU A 50 -15.61 11.48 5.10
C LEU A 50 -14.41 10.67 5.59
N MET A 51 -14.42 10.34 6.87
CA MET A 51 -13.57 9.31 7.46
C MET A 51 -14.43 8.15 7.96
N ALA A 52 -13.83 6.97 7.96
CA ALA A 52 -14.41 5.77 8.54
C ALA A 52 -13.39 5.02 9.39
N THR A 53 -13.87 4.17 10.29
CA THR A 53 -13.05 3.14 10.93
C THR A 53 -13.61 1.75 10.70
N PHE A 54 -12.73 0.76 10.67
CA PHE A 54 -13.04 -0.65 10.47
C PHE A 54 -11.96 -1.51 11.14
N THR A 55 -12.13 -2.83 11.07
CA THR A 55 -11.04 -3.77 11.35
C THR A 55 -10.55 -4.42 10.06
N THR A 56 -9.25 -4.62 9.94
CA THR A 56 -8.61 -5.12 8.70
C THR A 56 -9.08 -6.51 8.28
N ASP A 57 -9.66 -7.31 9.18
CA ASP A 57 -10.27 -8.61 8.89
C ASP A 57 -11.70 -8.52 8.33
N ARG A 58 -12.39 -7.39 8.50
CA ARG A 58 -13.81 -7.18 8.16
C ARG A 58 -14.07 -5.79 7.54
N PRO A 59 -13.40 -5.41 6.45
CA PRO A 59 -13.56 -4.10 5.80
C PRO A 59 -14.99 -3.82 5.28
N GLN A 60 -15.81 -4.85 5.10
CA GLN A 60 -17.22 -4.71 4.74
C GLN A 60 -18.12 -4.10 5.83
N VAL A 61 -17.61 -3.99 7.07
CA VAL A 61 -18.30 -3.37 8.20
C VAL A 61 -17.50 -2.16 8.67
N LEU A 62 -18.09 -0.97 8.53
CA LEU A 62 -17.54 0.28 9.09
C LEU A 62 -18.18 0.51 10.46
N ASP A 63 -17.38 0.65 11.52
CA ASP A 63 -17.93 0.88 12.86
C ASP A 63 -18.50 2.30 12.98
N TRP A 64 -17.93 3.25 12.24
CA TRP A 64 -18.51 4.56 12.01
C TRP A 64 -18.05 5.13 10.67
N VAL A 65 -18.87 6.07 10.17
CA VAL A 65 -18.54 7.01 9.09
C VAL A 65 -18.89 8.40 9.61
N ARG A 66 -17.98 9.36 9.47
CA ARG A 66 -18.12 10.73 9.99
C ARG A 66 -17.57 11.74 9.00
N THR A 67 -18.22 12.89 8.93
CA THR A 67 -17.71 14.03 8.16
C THR A 67 -16.44 14.58 8.82
N VAL A 68 -15.45 14.93 7.99
CA VAL A 68 -14.26 15.65 8.40
C VAL A 68 -14.62 17.12 8.59
N THR A 69 -14.42 17.65 9.79
CA THR A 69 -14.71 19.05 10.13
C THR A 69 -13.47 19.76 10.66
N GLY A 70 -13.39 21.09 10.51
CA GLY A 70 -12.25 21.88 11.03
C GLY A 70 -11.14 22.18 10.01
N LEU A 71 -11.31 21.77 8.75
CA LEU A 71 -10.41 22.18 7.65
C LEU A 71 -10.36 23.70 7.51
N SER A 72 -9.16 24.25 7.28
CA SER A 72 -8.92 25.69 7.20
C SER A 72 -8.02 26.02 6.01
N GLY A 73 -8.65 26.53 4.95
CA GLY A 73 -8.02 26.81 3.65
C GLY A 73 -8.08 25.62 2.69
N ASP A 74 -8.13 24.40 3.23
CA ASP A 74 -8.33 23.14 2.51
C ASP A 74 -9.84 22.78 2.48
N ALA A 75 -10.26 21.98 1.49
CA ALA A 75 -11.64 21.52 1.32
C ALA A 75 -11.82 20.01 1.58
N SER A 76 -10.75 19.24 1.47
CA SER A 76 -10.74 17.79 1.68
C SER A 76 -9.37 17.31 2.18
N LEU A 77 -9.31 16.10 2.74
CA LEU A 77 -8.06 15.39 2.99
C LEU A 77 -7.62 14.62 1.75
N VAL A 78 -6.31 14.59 1.46
CA VAL A 78 -5.70 13.81 0.38
C VAL A 78 -4.98 12.56 0.87
N GLY A 79 -4.67 12.49 2.17
CA GLY A 79 -4.13 11.28 2.81
C GLY A 79 -3.98 11.45 4.32
N ILE A 80 -3.86 10.32 5.02
CA ILE A 80 -3.76 10.22 6.48
C ILE A 80 -2.69 9.20 6.90
N ASP A 81 -2.01 9.43 8.02
CA ASP A 81 -1.12 8.44 8.61
C ASP A 81 -0.81 8.75 10.09
N PHE A 82 -0.43 7.73 10.86
CA PHE A 82 0.01 7.85 12.24
C PHE A 82 1.49 8.23 12.35
N ARG A 83 1.76 9.31 13.07
CA ARG A 83 3.12 9.67 13.45
C ARG A 83 3.56 8.88 14.68
N VAL A 84 4.52 7.98 14.53
CA VAL A 84 4.99 7.09 15.62
C VAL A 84 5.51 7.87 16.86
N GLN A 85 6.12 9.05 16.65
CA GLN A 85 6.73 9.85 17.72
C GLN A 85 5.73 10.36 18.76
N ASP A 86 4.47 10.63 18.35
CA ASP A 86 3.43 11.16 19.24
C ASP A 86 2.13 10.33 19.21
N LYS A 87 2.10 9.26 18.41
CA LYS A 87 0.97 8.34 18.22
C LYS A 87 -0.31 9.02 17.73
N THR A 88 -0.19 10.21 17.16
CA THR A 88 -1.31 11.00 16.66
C THR A 88 -1.56 10.67 15.20
N LEU A 89 -2.84 10.54 14.82
CA LEU A 89 -3.23 10.48 13.42
C LEU A 89 -3.17 11.88 12.82
N TYR A 90 -2.48 12.01 11.70
CA TYR A 90 -2.40 13.24 10.93
C TYR A 90 -3.14 13.07 9.60
N GLY A 91 -3.48 14.20 8.98
CA GLY A 91 -3.95 14.25 7.61
C GLY A 91 -3.34 15.43 6.85
N VAL A 92 -3.20 15.26 5.54
CA VAL A 92 -2.81 16.34 4.61
C VAL A 92 -4.05 16.77 3.83
N GLY A 93 -4.27 18.07 3.70
CA GLY A 93 -5.36 18.66 2.92
C GLY A 93 -5.01 18.89 1.45
N ASP A 94 -6.03 19.11 0.62
CA ASP A 94 -5.92 19.35 -0.83
C ASP A 94 -5.10 20.58 -1.24
N LYS A 95 -4.82 21.50 -0.31
CA LYS A 95 -3.92 22.64 -0.49
C LYS A 95 -2.67 22.56 0.39
N GLY A 96 -2.35 21.37 0.88
CA GLY A 96 -1.16 21.09 1.66
C GLY A 96 -1.23 21.52 3.12
N GLY A 97 -2.41 21.82 3.67
CA GLY A 97 -2.53 21.97 5.12
C GLY A 97 -2.24 20.65 5.82
N ILE A 98 -1.47 20.67 6.92
CA ILE A 98 -1.20 19.47 7.72
C ILE A 98 -2.00 19.60 9.02
N TYR A 99 -2.75 18.54 9.34
CA TYR A 99 -3.72 18.53 10.41
C TYR A 99 -3.45 17.38 11.37
N THR A 100 -3.66 17.61 12.68
CA THR A 100 -3.92 16.50 13.61
C THR A 100 -5.39 16.15 13.57
N ILE A 101 -5.72 14.87 13.79
CA ILE A 101 -7.09 14.35 13.71
C ILE A 101 -7.52 13.81 15.07
N THR A 102 -8.61 14.35 15.62
CA THR A 102 -9.33 13.76 16.77
C THR A 102 -10.62 13.11 16.29
N MET A 103 -10.97 11.95 16.84
CA MET A 103 -12.06 11.13 16.35
C MET A 103 -12.73 10.32 17.48
N PRO A 104 -13.85 9.62 17.21
CA PRO A 104 -14.48 8.76 18.20
C PRO A 104 -13.52 7.69 18.75
N PRO A 105 -13.61 7.37 20.06
CA PRO A 105 -14.60 7.87 21.03
C PRO A 105 -14.18 9.17 21.75
N VAL A 106 -13.06 9.80 21.37
CA VAL A 106 -12.57 11.03 22.05
C VAL A 106 -13.49 12.23 21.76
N THR A 107 -13.98 12.33 20.53
CA THR A 107 -14.99 13.30 20.09
C THR A 107 -16.15 12.57 19.41
N GLU A 108 -17.33 13.19 19.31
CA GLU A 108 -18.49 12.60 18.64
C GLU A 108 -18.30 12.48 17.11
N ASP A 109 -17.65 13.50 16.54
CA ASP A 109 -17.30 13.61 15.12
C ASP A 109 -15.78 13.58 14.92
N VAL A 110 -15.38 13.51 13.64
CA VAL A 110 -13.99 13.69 13.23
C VAL A 110 -13.69 15.18 13.12
N VAL A 111 -12.74 15.64 13.93
CA VAL A 111 -12.32 17.05 14.03
C VAL A 111 -10.83 17.14 13.71
N VAL A 112 -10.51 17.92 12.68
CA VAL A 112 -9.13 18.18 12.25
C VAL A 112 -8.69 19.56 12.71
N LYS A 113 -7.44 19.69 13.13
CA LYS A 113 -6.84 20.96 13.55
C LYS A 113 -5.56 21.20 12.76
N LYS A 114 -5.51 22.29 12.01
CA LYS A 114 -4.32 22.66 11.23
C LYS A 114 -3.16 22.95 12.19
N VAL A 115 -2.04 22.27 11.99
CA VAL A 115 -0.82 22.40 12.79
C VAL A 115 0.39 22.82 11.96
N SER A 116 0.34 22.61 10.64
CA SER A 116 1.38 23.09 9.73
C SER A 116 0.83 23.27 8.31
N GLN A 117 1.71 23.66 7.40
CA GLN A 117 1.41 23.94 6.00
C GLN A 117 2.62 23.53 5.16
N LEU A 118 2.38 22.79 4.07
CA LEU A 118 3.41 22.55 3.07
C LEU A 118 3.81 23.87 2.40
N GLU A 119 5.11 24.14 2.33
CA GLU A 119 5.66 25.33 1.66
C GLU A 119 5.69 25.18 0.13
N VAL A 120 5.69 23.94 -0.34
CA VAL A 120 5.59 23.58 -1.76
C VAL A 120 4.16 23.14 -2.05
N ALA A 121 3.53 23.75 -3.05
CA ALA A 121 2.18 23.40 -3.45
C ALA A 121 2.11 21.97 -3.99
N LEU A 122 1.03 21.28 -3.68
CA LEU A 122 0.74 19.96 -4.25
C LEU A 122 0.47 20.08 -5.75
N TYR A 123 1.02 19.16 -6.54
CA TYR A 123 0.69 19.01 -7.95
C TYR A 123 0.47 17.54 -8.32
N GLY A 124 -0.57 17.30 -9.11
CA GLY A 124 -1.13 15.98 -9.33
C GLY A 124 -2.59 15.93 -8.93
N THR A 125 -3.19 14.74 -8.97
CA THR A 125 -4.59 14.53 -8.56
C THR A 125 -4.75 13.49 -7.44
N ASN A 126 -3.84 12.53 -7.34
CA ASN A 126 -3.85 11.49 -6.33
C ASN A 126 -2.51 11.47 -5.60
N PHE A 127 -2.54 11.25 -4.29
CA PHE A 127 -1.39 11.47 -3.41
C PHE A 127 -1.23 10.32 -2.40
N GLY A 128 0.01 9.93 -2.14
CA GLY A 128 0.37 9.06 -1.02
C GLY A 128 0.95 9.89 0.12
N VAL A 129 0.58 9.60 1.36
CA VAL A 129 0.97 10.34 2.56
C VAL A 129 1.39 9.34 3.64
N ASP A 130 2.60 9.47 4.18
CA ASP A 130 3.09 8.53 5.20
C ASP A 130 4.24 9.14 6.03
N PHE A 131 4.34 8.79 7.31
CA PHE A 131 5.46 9.18 8.17
C PHE A 131 6.57 8.15 8.11
N ASN A 132 7.79 8.64 7.87
CA ASN A 132 8.98 7.85 8.15
C ASN A 132 9.29 7.89 9.66
N PRO A 133 9.14 6.78 10.42
CA PRO A 133 9.37 6.79 11.86
C PRO A 133 10.84 7.00 12.24
N ALA A 134 11.80 6.50 11.46
CA ALA A 134 13.22 6.70 11.74
C ALA A 134 13.69 8.14 11.45
N ALA A 135 13.14 8.77 10.40
CA ALA A 135 13.51 10.14 10.03
C ALA A 135 12.67 11.21 10.77
N ASP A 136 11.53 10.83 11.34
CA ASP A 136 10.49 11.75 11.85
C ASP A 136 10.08 12.77 10.78
N ARG A 137 9.67 12.28 9.61
CA ARG A 137 9.33 13.13 8.45
C ARG A 137 8.10 12.62 7.75
N LEU A 138 7.21 13.55 7.40
CA LEU A 138 6.05 13.28 6.56
C LEU A 138 6.49 13.25 5.09
N ARG A 139 6.24 12.15 4.39
CA ARG A 139 6.38 12.01 2.95
C ARG A 139 5.04 12.32 2.29
N VAL A 140 5.05 13.10 1.22
CA VAL A 140 3.89 13.27 0.34
C VAL A 140 4.36 13.07 -1.10
N ILE A 141 3.79 12.08 -1.77
CA ILE A 141 4.07 11.80 -3.19
C ILE A 141 2.82 12.01 -4.05
N SER A 142 2.97 12.09 -5.37
CA SER A 142 1.81 12.21 -6.27
C SER A 142 1.91 11.40 -7.55
N ASP A 143 0.75 11.18 -8.17
CA ASP A 143 0.58 10.60 -9.50
C ASP A 143 1.32 11.34 -10.62
N ASN A 144 1.80 12.55 -10.37
CA ASN A 144 2.57 13.35 -11.32
C ASN A 144 4.09 13.30 -11.06
N GLY A 145 4.53 12.52 -10.07
CA GLY A 145 5.93 12.29 -9.71
C GLY A 145 6.45 13.22 -8.62
N GLN A 146 5.57 13.97 -7.93
CA GLN A 146 5.98 14.81 -6.81
C GLN A 146 6.54 13.95 -5.68
N ASN A 147 7.54 14.48 -4.97
CA ASN A 147 8.22 13.79 -3.88
C ASN A 147 8.60 14.78 -2.78
N LEU A 148 7.65 15.11 -1.89
CA LEU A 148 7.87 16.06 -0.81
C LEU A 148 8.26 15.35 0.48
N ARG A 149 9.10 16.00 1.27
CA ARG A 149 9.36 15.62 2.65
C ARG A 149 9.21 16.83 3.56
N HIS A 150 8.32 16.74 4.54
CA HIS A 150 8.04 17.81 5.50
C HIS A 150 8.54 17.46 6.90
N ASN A 151 9.07 18.46 7.59
CA ASN A 151 9.55 18.36 8.96
C ASN A 151 8.62 19.11 9.90
N LEU A 152 7.86 18.40 10.73
CA LEU A 152 6.95 19.03 11.69
C LEU A 152 7.68 19.80 12.81
N ALA A 153 8.96 19.53 13.06
CA ALA A 153 9.71 20.20 14.13
C ALA A 153 10.07 21.66 13.80
N ASP A 154 10.30 21.97 12.53
CA ASP A 154 10.64 23.33 12.07
C ASP A 154 9.67 23.86 10.99
N HIS A 155 8.64 23.08 10.65
CA HIS A 155 7.63 23.39 9.65
C HIS A 155 8.16 23.65 8.24
N SER A 156 9.31 23.06 7.88
CA SER A 156 9.89 23.18 6.54
C SER A 156 9.46 22.05 5.61
N THR A 157 9.29 22.35 4.33
CA THR A 157 9.07 21.37 3.25
C THR A 157 10.21 21.39 2.26
N ILE A 158 10.76 20.21 1.97
CA ILE A 158 11.72 19.99 0.89
C ILE A 158 11.01 19.24 -0.23
N GLU A 159 11.12 19.74 -1.45
CA GLU A 159 10.85 18.95 -2.65
C GLU A 159 12.13 18.18 -3.02
N ASP A 160 12.09 16.87 -2.78
CA ASP A 160 13.16 15.95 -3.15
C ASP A 160 13.15 15.70 -4.67
N THR A 161 14.07 14.88 -5.16
CA THR A 161 14.13 14.53 -6.58
C THR A 161 12.82 13.88 -7.01
N THR A 162 12.27 14.32 -8.16
CA THR A 162 11.06 13.79 -8.78
C THR A 162 11.13 12.26 -8.89
N LEU A 163 10.00 11.59 -8.67
CA LEU A 163 9.91 10.14 -8.80
C LEU A 163 10.22 9.70 -10.22
N THR A 164 11.03 8.65 -10.38
CA THR A 164 11.45 8.08 -11.67
C THR A 164 11.51 6.55 -11.58
N THR A 165 11.34 5.88 -12.71
CA THR A 165 11.49 4.41 -12.82
C THR A 165 12.62 4.08 -13.80
N PRO A 166 13.90 4.22 -13.40
CA PRO A 166 15.01 3.95 -14.30
C PRO A 166 14.93 2.54 -14.90
N PRO A 167 15.28 2.36 -16.20
CA PRO A 167 15.92 3.35 -17.09
C PRO A 167 14.93 4.26 -17.83
N ALA A 168 13.62 4.23 -17.52
CA ALA A 168 12.66 5.12 -18.15
C ALA A 168 13.02 6.59 -17.90
N THR A 169 12.77 7.43 -18.90
CA THR A 169 13.08 8.86 -18.83
C THR A 169 11.86 9.66 -18.39
N GLY A 170 12.09 10.70 -17.58
CA GLY A 170 11.05 11.59 -17.08
C GLY A 170 10.36 11.10 -15.80
N PRO A 171 9.40 11.90 -15.29
CA PRO A 171 8.69 11.58 -14.06
C PRO A 171 7.88 10.30 -14.18
N ALA A 172 7.95 9.44 -13.16
CA ALA A 172 7.00 8.36 -12.97
C ALA A 172 5.58 8.92 -12.88
N LYS A 173 4.62 8.18 -13.44
CA LYS A 173 3.19 8.51 -13.40
C LYS A 173 2.45 7.46 -12.59
N GLY A 174 1.37 7.89 -11.95
CA GLY A 174 0.47 7.01 -11.20
C GLY A 174 1.07 6.41 -9.94
N VAL A 175 2.05 7.05 -9.30
CA VAL A 175 2.53 6.62 -7.98
C VAL A 175 1.70 7.33 -6.93
N THR A 176 0.73 6.63 -6.34
CA THR A 176 -0.39 7.30 -5.66
C THR A 176 -0.60 6.87 -4.21
N ALA A 177 0.20 5.92 -3.72
CA ALA A 177 0.16 5.47 -2.33
C ALA A 177 1.59 5.17 -1.87
N ALA A 178 1.89 5.43 -0.61
CA ALA A 178 3.23 5.30 -0.02
C ALA A 178 3.09 4.74 1.39
N ALA A 179 4.00 3.88 1.82
CA ALA A 179 4.04 3.35 3.18
C ALA A 179 5.47 2.97 3.59
N TYR A 180 5.91 3.41 4.77
CA TYR A 180 7.17 3.00 5.37
C TYR A 180 7.00 1.73 6.22
N THR A 181 7.97 0.83 6.14
CA THR A 181 8.07 -0.31 7.08
C THR A 181 8.59 0.12 8.45
N ASN A 182 8.39 -0.73 9.47
CA ASN A 182 9.00 -0.64 10.79
C ASN A 182 8.56 0.60 11.57
N ASN A 183 7.26 0.66 11.85
CA ASN A 183 6.58 1.70 12.63
C ASN A 183 6.91 1.61 14.13
N ASP A 184 8.20 1.76 14.45
CA ASP A 184 8.77 1.79 15.80
C ASP A 184 9.81 2.92 15.95
N LEU A 185 10.33 3.11 17.17
CA LEU A 185 11.39 4.09 17.47
C LEU A 185 12.71 3.40 17.86
N ASN A 186 12.87 2.12 17.49
CA ASN A 186 14.04 1.35 17.86
C ASN A 186 15.23 1.71 16.98
N ALA A 187 16.40 2.01 17.57
CA ALA A 187 17.58 2.40 16.80
C ALA A 187 18.21 1.23 15.99
N ASP A 188 17.81 -0.01 16.26
CA ASP A 188 18.29 -1.19 15.53
C ASP A 188 17.49 -1.50 14.26
N THR A 189 16.37 -0.82 14.04
CA THR A 189 15.54 -0.95 12.83
C THR A 189 15.76 0.25 11.91
N ALA A 190 15.51 0.05 10.62
CA ALA A 190 15.56 1.10 9.61
C ALA A 190 14.32 1.00 8.74
N THR A 191 13.92 2.09 8.08
CA THR A 191 12.70 2.12 7.29
C THR A 191 12.99 1.88 5.81
N THR A 192 12.09 1.16 5.13
CA THR A 192 12.05 1.03 3.67
C THR A 192 10.74 1.62 3.19
N LEU A 193 10.80 2.48 2.17
CA LEU A 193 9.61 3.04 1.53
C LEU A 193 9.13 2.13 0.42
N PHE A 194 7.86 1.77 0.46
CA PHE A 194 7.16 1.10 -0.62
C PHE A 194 6.03 2.00 -1.13
N ASP A 195 5.80 1.96 -2.43
CA ASP A 195 4.72 2.69 -3.08
C ASP A 195 3.88 1.78 -3.96
N ILE A 196 2.68 2.26 -4.29
CA ILE A 196 1.83 1.66 -5.31
C ILE A 196 1.87 2.53 -6.56
N ASN A 197 2.33 1.95 -7.66
CA ASN A 197 2.15 2.51 -8.99
C ASN A 197 0.89 1.93 -9.65
N THR A 198 -0.18 2.72 -9.68
CA THR A 198 -1.48 2.38 -10.27
C THR A 198 -1.49 2.42 -11.79
N THR A 199 -0.52 3.07 -12.44
CA THR A 199 -0.40 3.04 -13.91
C THR A 199 0.24 1.74 -14.40
N THR A 200 1.15 1.16 -13.61
CA THR A 200 1.83 -0.10 -13.96
C THR A 200 1.34 -1.31 -13.19
N ASP A 201 0.34 -1.15 -12.31
CA ASP A 201 -0.17 -2.17 -11.40
C ASP A 201 0.93 -2.88 -10.61
N GLN A 202 1.82 -2.09 -9.99
CA GLN A 202 3.00 -2.62 -9.30
C GLN A 202 3.14 -2.06 -7.89
N ASN A 203 3.58 -2.95 -6.99
CA ASN A 203 4.25 -2.53 -5.76
C ASN A 203 5.72 -2.22 -6.09
N VAL A 204 6.20 -1.06 -5.68
CA VAL A 204 7.55 -0.58 -5.96
C VAL A 204 8.26 -0.19 -4.67
N ILE A 205 9.59 -0.33 -4.64
CA ILE A 205 10.44 0.23 -3.58
C ILE A 205 10.96 1.58 -4.05
N GLN A 206 10.89 2.61 -3.18
CA GLN A 206 11.52 3.90 -3.42
C GLN A 206 12.86 3.99 -2.66
N SER A 207 13.97 3.73 -3.36
CA SER A 207 15.29 3.68 -2.73
C SER A 207 16.42 4.17 -3.67
N PRO A 208 17.19 5.20 -3.27
CA PRO A 208 16.99 6.04 -2.08
C PRO A 208 15.73 6.91 -2.18
N ALA A 209 15.00 7.09 -1.07
CA ALA A 209 13.74 7.83 -1.06
C ALA A 209 13.89 9.28 -1.59
N ASN A 210 14.92 10.01 -1.14
CA ASN A 210 15.13 11.41 -1.56
C ASN A 210 15.66 11.54 -3.01
N GLU A 211 16.14 10.45 -3.61
CA GLU A 211 16.52 10.40 -5.02
C GLU A 211 15.32 10.03 -5.92
N GLY A 212 14.16 9.70 -5.35
CA GLY A 212 12.94 9.40 -6.10
C GLY A 212 13.05 8.17 -7.01
N LYS A 213 13.98 7.24 -6.75
CA LYS A 213 14.21 6.07 -7.61
C LYS A 213 13.26 4.94 -7.23
N LEU A 214 12.45 4.51 -8.18
CA LEU A 214 11.49 3.42 -8.03
C LEU A 214 12.00 2.14 -8.68
N ALA A 215 11.91 1.04 -7.96
CA ALA A 215 12.20 -0.30 -8.45
C ALA A 215 11.02 -1.23 -8.16
N ALA A 216 10.46 -1.86 -9.19
CA ALA A 216 9.34 -2.78 -9.02
C ALA A 216 9.75 -4.02 -8.22
N THR A 217 8.90 -4.40 -7.26
CA THR A 217 9.01 -5.65 -6.52
C THR A 217 8.16 -6.74 -7.14
N GLY A 218 7.03 -6.35 -7.73
CA GLY A 218 6.22 -7.21 -8.57
C GLY A 218 4.83 -6.63 -8.81
N ALA A 219 4.03 -7.37 -9.58
CA ALA A 219 2.69 -6.96 -9.99
C ALA A 219 1.68 -7.16 -8.85
N LEU A 220 0.71 -6.25 -8.75
CA LEU A 220 -0.40 -6.34 -7.80
C LEU A 220 -1.31 -7.54 -8.09
N GLY A 221 -1.40 -7.95 -9.35
CA GLY A 221 -2.34 -9.00 -9.81
C GLY A 221 -3.78 -8.52 -9.93
N VAL A 222 -4.01 -7.21 -9.74
CA VAL A 222 -5.27 -6.50 -9.95
C VAL A 222 -5.00 -5.21 -10.73
N ASP A 223 -5.99 -4.77 -11.49
CA ASP A 223 -5.98 -3.47 -12.20
C ASP A 223 -6.44 -2.39 -11.21
N ALA A 224 -5.50 -1.56 -10.77
CA ALA A 224 -5.75 -0.52 -9.79
C ALA A 224 -6.28 0.74 -10.46
N ALA A 225 -7.38 1.30 -9.94
CA ALA A 225 -7.81 2.63 -10.33
C ALA A 225 -6.75 3.70 -9.98
N ALA A 226 -6.93 4.89 -10.54
CA ALA A 226 -5.99 6.00 -10.39
C ALA A 226 -5.68 6.41 -8.93
N ASN A 227 -6.57 6.14 -7.98
CA ASN A 227 -6.35 6.41 -6.57
C ASN A 227 -6.25 5.10 -5.76
N ALA A 228 -5.29 5.06 -4.84
CA ALA A 228 -5.00 3.91 -4.01
C ALA A 228 -4.54 4.37 -2.63
N GLY A 229 -4.91 3.61 -1.60
CA GLY A 229 -4.39 3.76 -0.24
C GLY A 229 -3.40 2.65 0.07
N PHE A 230 -2.38 2.93 0.87
CA PHE A 230 -1.39 1.93 1.25
C PHE A 230 -0.82 2.25 2.63
N ASP A 231 -0.74 1.24 3.50
CA ASP A 231 -0.09 1.35 4.80
C ASP A 231 0.53 0.00 5.19
N ILE A 232 1.57 0.03 6.01
CA ILE A 232 2.31 -1.13 6.49
C ILE A 232 2.25 -1.18 8.01
N PHE A 233 1.49 -2.14 8.52
CA PHE A 233 1.46 -2.44 9.94
C PHE A 233 2.75 -3.15 10.37
N SER A 234 3.22 -2.87 11.59
CA SER A 234 4.42 -3.47 12.18
C SER A 234 4.10 -4.13 13.52
N ASP A 235 4.36 -5.43 13.65
CA ASP A 235 4.22 -6.16 14.91
C ASP A 235 5.43 -5.90 15.80
N LEU A 236 5.20 -5.43 17.02
CA LEU A 236 6.25 -5.06 17.96
C LEU A 236 6.44 -6.13 19.03
N THR A 237 7.69 -6.44 19.33
CA THR A 237 8.08 -7.17 20.54
C THR A 237 9.08 -6.31 21.32
N SER A 238 8.70 -5.87 22.51
CA SER A 238 9.52 -4.96 23.34
C SER A 238 9.90 -3.66 22.59
N GLY A 239 8.94 -3.07 21.87
CA GLY A 239 9.15 -1.83 21.12
C GLY A 239 10.04 -1.96 19.87
N LYS A 240 10.28 -3.17 19.37
CA LYS A 240 11.04 -3.44 18.14
C LYS A 240 10.19 -4.21 17.14
N THR A 241 10.17 -3.78 15.88
CA THR A 241 9.47 -4.50 14.81
C THR A 241 10.05 -5.89 14.61
N THR A 242 9.15 -6.88 14.53
CA THR A 242 9.47 -8.30 14.33
C THR A 242 8.86 -8.87 13.05
N SER A 243 7.72 -8.34 12.62
CA SER A 243 7.10 -8.61 11.32
C SER A 243 6.37 -7.37 10.82
N VAL A 244 6.09 -7.36 9.51
CA VAL A 244 5.32 -6.31 8.86
C VAL A 244 4.25 -6.90 7.95
N THR A 245 3.10 -6.23 7.85
CA THR A 245 1.99 -6.62 6.99
C THR A 245 1.51 -5.40 6.19
N GLY A 246 1.59 -5.48 4.85
CA GLY A 246 1.10 -4.42 3.97
C GLY A 246 -0.40 -4.54 3.70
N PHE A 247 -1.09 -3.42 3.72
CA PHE A 247 -2.52 -3.30 3.40
C PHE A 247 -2.71 -2.24 2.33
N ALA A 248 -3.55 -2.53 1.32
CA ALA A 248 -3.89 -1.56 0.28
C ALA A 248 -5.40 -1.44 0.08
N ALA A 249 -5.87 -0.20 -0.06
CA ALA A 249 -7.21 0.09 -0.56
C ALA A 249 -7.13 0.31 -2.08
N LEU A 250 -7.57 -0.69 -2.86
CA LEU A 250 -7.53 -0.65 -4.32
C LEU A 250 -8.95 -0.71 -4.87
N GLY A 251 -9.27 0.18 -5.81
CA GLY A 251 -10.60 0.29 -6.40
C GLY A 251 -10.64 0.21 -7.91
N ASN A 252 -11.85 0.32 -8.46
CA ASN A 252 -12.12 0.44 -9.89
C ASN A 252 -12.73 1.82 -10.26
N GLY A 253 -12.60 2.79 -9.36
CA GLY A 253 -13.12 4.16 -9.50
C GLY A 253 -14.50 4.41 -8.87
N SER A 254 -15.28 3.38 -8.54
CA SER A 254 -16.58 3.54 -7.85
C SER A 254 -16.68 2.77 -6.55
N VAL A 255 -15.95 1.66 -6.44
CA VAL A 255 -15.84 0.87 -5.21
C VAL A 255 -14.37 0.52 -4.98
N SER A 256 -14.01 0.35 -3.71
CA SER A 256 -12.69 -0.13 -3.31
C SER A 256 -12.78 -1.37 -2.43
N LYS A 257 -11.71 -2.15 -2.45
CA LYS A 257 -11.52 -3.33 -1.60
C LYS A 257 -10.23 -3.17 -0.81
N LEU A 258 -10.22 -3.73 0.39
CA LEU A 258 -8.98 -3.91 1.13
C LEU A 258 -8.28 -5.18 0.65
N TYR A 259 -6.98 -5.07 0.45
CA TYR A 259 -6.08 -6.18 0.12
C TYR A 259 -4.96 -6.25 1.16
N THR A 260 -4.47 -7.46 1.44
CA THR A 260 -3.10 -7.62 1.94
C THR A 260 -2.14 -7.58 0.76
N VAL A 261 -0.93 -7.08 0.97
CA VAL A 261 0.11 -6.92 -0.06
C VAL A 261 1.39 -7.59 0.40
N ASN A 262 1.94 -8.49 -0.43
CA ASN A 262 3.30 -8.97 -0.24
C ASN A 262 4.29 -7.93 -0.75
N LEU A 263 5.06 -7.32 0.15
CA LEU A 263 5.97 -6.22 -0.17
C LEU A 263 7.09 -6.61 -1.17
N PHE A 264 7.49 -7.88 -1.24
CA PHE A 264 8.62 -8.30 -2.09
C PHE A 264 8.20 -8.90 -3.42
N THR A 265 6.93 -9.30 -3.57
CA THR A 265 6.41 -9.87 -4.82
C THR A 265 5.30 -9.04 -5.44
N GLY A 266 4.80 -8.02 -4.72
CA GLY A 266 3.63 -7.22 -5.09
C GLY A 266 2.30 -7.97 -5.02
N ALA A 267 2.30 -9.29 -4.81
CA ALA A 267 1.08 -10.09 -4.88
C ALA A 267 0.06 -9.63 -3.84
N THR A 268 -1.17 -9.38 -4.28
CA THR A 268 -2.28 -8.99 -3.41
C THR A 268 -3.22 -10.15 -3.11
N ALA A 269 -3.85 -10.12 -1.95
CA ALA A 269 -4.97 -10.99 -1.62
C ALA A 269 -6.15 -10.17 -1.10
N ALA A 270 -7.31 -10.31 -1.73
CA ALA A 270 -8.51 -9.56 -1.35
C ALA A 270 -9.00 -9.99 0.04
N VAL A 271 -9.19 -9.02 0.93
CA VAL A 271 -9.78 -9.24 2.25
C VAL A 271 -11.29 -9.03 2.20
N GLY A 272 -11.73 -7.91 1.62
CA GLY A 272 -13.15 -7.61 1.45
C GLY A 272 -13.41 -6.26 0.81
N GLN A 273 -14.64 -6.07 0.34
CA GLN A 273 -15.07 -4.82 -0.28
C GLN A 273 -15.59 -3.84 0.77
N PHE A 274 -15.16 -2.59 0.70
CA PHE A 274 -15.70 -1.53 1.54
C PHE A 274 -17.13 -1.16 1.10
N PRO A 275 -18.02 -0.78 2.04
CA PRO A 275 -19.33 -0.24 1.70
C PRO A 275 -19.27 1.24 1.26
N LEU A 276 -18.11 1.89 1.44
CA LEU A 276 -17.80 3.24 1.00
C LEU A 276 -16.57 3.18 0.09
N ASN A 277 -16.45 4.05 -0.91
CA ASN A 277 -15.25 4.14 -1.73
C ASN A 277 -14.11 4.80 -0.94
N ILE A 278 -13.38 3.99 -0.16
CA ILE A 278 -12.20 4.38 0.60
C ILE A 278 -10.98 4.37 -0.32
N THR A 279 -10.24 5.47 -0.38
CA THR A 279 -9.08 5.61 -1.29
C THR A 279 -7.77 5.90 -0.59
N ASP A 280 -7.78 6.07 0.74
CA ASP A 280 -6.57 6.09 1.55
C ASP A 280 -6.86 5.47 2.93
N ILE A 281 -5.84 4.86 3.55
CA ILE A 281 -5.99 4.10 4.80
C ILE A 281 -4.79 4.31 5.73
N ALA A 282 -5.05 4.24 7.04
CA ALA A 282 -4.04 4.17 8.08
C ALA A 282 -4.43 3.12 9.12
N VAL A 283 -3.56 2.16 9.38
CA VAL A 283 -3.69 1.12 10.39
C VAL A 283 -3.15 1.66 11.71
N ALA A 284 -3.88 1.43 12.79
CA ALA A 284 -3.44 1.86 14.11
C ALA A 284 -2.10 1.20 14.47
N LEU A 285 -1.20 1.97 15.08
CA LEU A 285 0.09 1.47 15.56
C LEU A 285 -0.09 0.37 16.60
N ASP A 286 0.83 -0.61 16.61
CA ASP A 286 0.91 -1.57 17.70
C ASP A 286 1.28 -0.86 19.01
N THR A 287 0.64 -1.27 20.10
CA THR A 287 0.80 -0.69 21.43
C THR A 287 1.62 -1.55 22.39
N ASN A 288 2.07 -2.74 21.96
CA ASN A 288 2.82 -3.70 22.77
C ASN A 288 4.31 -3.37 22.95
#